data_AF-E4RIZ3-F1
#
_entry.id   AF-E4RIZ3-F1
#
_cell.length_a   1.000
_cell.length_b   1.000
_cell.length_c   1.000
_cell.angle_alpha   90.00
_cell.angle_beta   90.00
_cell.angle_gamma   90.00
#
_symmetry.space_group_name_H-M   'P 1'
#
loop_
_entity.id
_entity.type
_entity.pdbx_description
1 polymer ?
#
loop_
_entity_poly.entity_id
_entity_poly.type
_entity_poly.pdbx_seq_one_letter_code
_entity_poly.pdbx_strand_id
1 'polypeptide(L)'
;MTLDGLDCTELSKKDLITETENRILYGLIFAEKMPFNLLAQKLDVSVEELHEWCCEGKVPEPEVREKLSNYFDLPEQILFWEAEH
;
A
#
# COMPACT_ATOMS: atom_id res chain seq x y z
N MET A 1 3.09 5.09 23.69
CA MET A 1 3.16 5.10 22.21
C MET A 1 3.25 3.65 21.77
N THR A 2 2.09 2.99 21.69
CA THR A 2 1.96 1.67 21.11
C THR A 2 1.40 1.90 19.72
N LEU A 3 2.21 1.68 18.68
CA LEU A 3 1.76 1.55 17.30
C LEU A 3 1.10 0.17 17.10
N ASP A 4 0.27 -0.22 18.06
CA ASP A 4 -0.58 -1.40 17.97
C ASP A 4 -1.92 -0.92 17.41
N GLY A 5 -2.23 -1.27 16.16
CA GLY A 5 -3.62 -1.34 15.74
C GLY A 5 -4.11 -0.38 14.66
N LEU A 6 -3.25 0.11 13.75
CA LEU A 6 -3.76 0.41 12.41
C LEU A 6 -3.86 -0.92 11.65
N ASP A 7 -4.87 -1.70 12.02
CA ASP A 7 -5.37 -2.76 11.16
C ASP A 7 -6.12 -2.06 10.03
N CYS A 8 -5.42 -1.81 8.92
CA CYS A 8 -6.03 -1.16 7.75
C CYS A 8 -7.17 -2.00 7.14
N THR A 9 -7.40 -3.24 7.61
CA THR A 9 -8.62 -4.00 7.27
C THR A 9 -9.89 -3.46 7.96
N GLU A 10 -9.74 -2.62 8.99
CA GLU A 10 -10.83 -1.95 9.71
C GLU A 10 -11.22 -0.59 9.09
N LEU A 11 -10.42 -0.06 8.15
CA LEU A 11 -10.75 1.20 7.48
C LEU A 11 -11.92 0.99 6.52
N SER A 12 -12.92 1.87 6.63
CA SER A 12 -14.15 1.75 5.86
C SER A 12 -13.88 2.09 4.40
N LYS A 13 -14.73 1.61 3.48
CA LYS A 13 -14.71 2.00 2.06
C LYS A 13 -14.74 3.52 1.82
N LYS A 14 -15.13 4.32 2.82
CA LYS A 14 -15.14 5.78 2.72
C LYS A 14 -13.76 6.39 2.95
N ASP A 15 -12.97 5.80 3.84
CA ASP A 15 -11.64 6.29 4.20
C ASP A 15 -10.65 6.07 3.04
N LEU A 16 -10.83 4.96 2.31
CA LEU A 16 -10.19 4.64 1.00
C LEU A 16 -10.34 5.73 -0.08
N ILE A 17 -11.35 6.60 0.03
CA ILE A 17 -11.70 7.56 -1.03
C ILE A 17 -11.14 8.96 -0.74
N THR A 18 -10.93 9.31 0.54
CA THR A 18 -10.58 10.68 0.95
C THR A 18 -9.14 10.85 1.44
N GLU A 19 -8.48 9.78 1.89
CA GLU A 19 -7.15 9.83 2.52
C GLU A 19 -6.11 8.99 1.76
N THR A 20 -6.36 8.70 0.47
CA THR A 20 -5.52 7.77 -0.31
C THR A 20 -5.11 8.39 -1.64
N GLU A 21 -3.83 8.74 -1.75
CA GLU A 21 -3.23 9.26 -2.97
C GLU A 21 -2.90 8.15 -3.99
N ASN A 22 -2.66 6.90 -3.55
CA ASN A 22 -2.51 5.74 -4.43
C ASN A 22 -3.61 4.71 -4.18
N ARG A 23 -4.79 4.94 -4.76
CA ARG A 23 -5.96 4.07 -4.55
C ARG A 23 -5.82 2.73 -5.26
N ILE A 24 -4.98 2.65 -6.29
CA ILE A 24 -4.71 1.39 -6.99
C ILE A 24 -4.00 0.42 -6.05
N LEU A 25 -2.86 0.82 -5.50
CA LEU A 25 -2.09 -0.02 -4.57
C LEU A 25 -2.94 -0.38 -3.34
N TYR A 26 -3.55 0.62 -2.72
CA TYR A 26 -4.34 0.41 -1.51
C TYR A 26 -5.58 -0.46 -1.77
N GLY A 27 -6.24 -0.27 -2.91
CA GLY A 27 -7.38 -1.07 -3.34
C GLY A 27 -7.05 -2.54 -3.59
N LEU A 28 -5.86 -2.84 -4.11
CA LEU A 28 -5.38 -4.21 -4.30
C LEU A 28 -5.10 -4.91 -2.96
N ILE A 29 -4.42 -4.22 -2.04
CA ILE A 29 -4.18 -4.73 -0.68
C ILE A 29 -5.52 -5.06 0.00
N PHE A 30 -6.50 -4.16 -0.13
CA PHE A 30 -7.85 -4.36 0.40
C PHE A 30 -8.57 -5.55 -0.28
N ALA A 31 -8.48 -5.65 -1.61
CA ALA A 31 -9.13 -6.72 -2.38
C ALA A 31 -8.59 -8.11 -2.03
N GLU A 32 -7.29 -8.23 -1.76
CA GLU A 32 -6.65 -9.47 -1.28
C GLU A 32 -6.96 -9.80 0.19
N LYS A 33 -7.61 -8.88 0.93
CA LYS A 33 -7.75 -8.94 2.39
C LYS A 33 -6.39 -9.13 3.08
N MET A 34 -5.36 -8.49 2.52
CA MET A 34 -3.99 -8.61 2.99
C MET A 34 -3.77 -7.63 4.16
N PRO A 35 -3.39 -8.12 5.34
CA PRO A 35 -2.99 -7.24 6.44
C PRO A 35 -1.71 -6.47 6.10
N PHE A 36 -1.69 -5.17 6.38
CA PHE A 36 -0.54 -4.29 6.12
C PHE A 36 0.76 -4.79 6.76
N ASN A 37 0.68 -5.26 8.00
CA ASN A 37 1.84 -5.80 8.73
C ASN A 37 2.42 -7.06 8.10
N LEU A 38 1.60 -7.91 7.45
CA LEU A 38 2.08 -9.10 6.75
C LEU A 38 2.72 -8.72 5.43
N LEU A 39 2.13 -7.77 4.70
CA LEU A 39 2.74 -7.25 3.47
C LEU A 39 4.07 -6.55 3.76
N ALA A 40 4.14 -5.75 4.81
CA ALA A 40 5.35 -5.09 5.29
C ALA A 40 6.47 -6.10 5.54
N GLN A 41 6.16 -7.17 6.28
CA GLN A 41 7.10 -8.27 6.53
C GLN A 41 7.55 -8.99 5.25
N LYS A 42 6.65 -9.18 4.27
CA LYS A 42 7.01 -9.82 2.99
C LYS A 42 7.94 -8.96 2.14
N LEU A 43 7.80 -7.64 2.23
CA LEU A 43 8.58 -6.68 1.46
C LEU A 43 9.87 -6.26 2.17
N ASP A 44 10.04 -6.64 3.45
CA ASP A 44 11.12 -6.22 4.34
C ASP A 44 11.15 -4.70 4.59
N VAL A 45 9.97 -4.14 4.84
CA VAL A 45 9.73 -2.70 5.01
C VAL A 45 8.86 -2.46 6.23
N SER A 46 8.78 -1.21 6.70
CA SER A 46 7.90 -0.83 7.80
C SER A 46 6.45 -0.65 7.34
N VAL A 47 5.51 -0.78 8.27
CA VAL A 47 4.08 -0.46 8.01
C VAL A 47 3.90 1.02 7.68
N GLU A 48 4.74 1.88 8.25
CA GLU A 48 4.75 3.32 7.99
C GLU A 48 5.11 3.62 6.54
N GLU A 49 6.17 3.01 6.00
CA GLU A 49 6.53 3.15 4.59
C GLU A 49 5.40 2.70 3.65
N LEU A 50 4.75 1.57 3.95
CA LEU A 50 3.58 1.11 3.20
C LEU A 50 2.41 2.11 3.25
N HIS A 51 2.20 2.73 4.41
CA HIS A 51 1.20 3.77 4.58
C HIS A 51 1.56 5.01 3.75
N GLU A 52 2.81 5.44 3.75
CA GLU A 52 3.28 6.55 2.94
C GLU A 52 3.03 6.30 1.43
N TRP A 53 3.22 5.08 0.95
CA TRP A 53 3.01 4.76 -0.47
C TRP A 53 1.52 4.70 -0.86
N CYS A 54 0.66 4.31 0.06
CA CYS A 54 -0.78 4.22 -0.18
C CYS A 54 -1.45 5.59 0.01
N CYS A 55 -1.14 6.27 1.11
CA CYS A 55 -1.89 7.42 1.60
C CYS A 55 -1.24 8.76 1.25
N GLU A 56 0.09 8.83 1.16
CA GLU A 56 0.81 10.09 0.93
C GLU A 56 1.34 10.24 -0.50
N GLY A 57 1.12 9.22 -1.35
CA GLY A 57 1.54 9.25 -2.75
C GLY A 57 3.06 9.16 -2.93
N LYS A 58 3.79 8.74 -1.89
CA LYS A 58 5.24 8.51 -2.02
C LYS A 58 5.50 7.29 -2.90
N VAL A 59 6.44 7.42 -3.83
CA VAL A 59 6.84 6.30 -4.70
C VAL A 59 7.99 5.54 -4.05
N PRO A 60 7.92 4.21 -3.88
CA PRO A 60 9.00 3.43 -3.30
C PRO A 60 10.25 3.38 -4.18
N GLU A 61 11.36 2.94 -3.58
CA GLU A 61 12.59 2.59 -4.30
C GLU A 61 12.33 1.47 -5.33
N PRO A 62 13.07 1.44 -6.46
CA PRO A 62 12.83 0.51 -7.56
C PRO A 62 12.76 -0.98 -7.16
N GLU A 63 13.60 -1.41 -6.22
CA GLU A 63 13.61 -2.80 -5.74
C GLU A 63 12.27 -3.19 -5.09
N VAL A 64 11.67 -2.28 -4.32
CA VAL A 64 10.39 -2.52 -3.65
C VAL A 64 9.23 -2.48 -4.66
N ARG A 65 9.30 -1.59 -5.64
CA ARG A 65 8.32 -1.55 -6.74
C ARG A 65 8.32 -2.84 -7.54
N GLU A 66 9.49 -3.40 -7.84
CA GLU A 66 9.61 -4.70 -8.51
C GLU A 66 9.01 -5.83 -7.65
N LYS A 67 9.28 -5.86 -6.34
CA LYS A 67 8.66 -6.82 -5.42
C LYS A 67 7.13 -6.72 -5.41
N LEU A 68 6.60 -5.50 -5.35
CA LEU A 68 5.16 -5.24 -5.39
C LEU A 68 4.54 -5.64 -6.73
N SER A 69 5.22 -5.34 -7.83
CA SER A 69 4.81 -5.72 -9.19
C SER A 69 4.72 -7.25 -9.34
N ASN A 70 5.74 -7.97 -8.88
CA ASN A 70 5.75 -9.43 -8.86
C ASN A 70 4.70 -10.01 -7.91
N TYR A 71 4.44 -9.36 -6.77
CA TYR A 71 3.48 -9.83 -5.78
C TYR A 71 2.03 -9.75 -6.31
N PHE A 72 1.66 -8.61 -6.90
CA PHE A 72 0.31 -8.37 -7.42
C PHE A 72 0.10 -8.82 -8.87
N ASP A 73 1.14 -9.33 -9.53
CA ASP A 73 1.15 -9.71 -10.96
C ASP A 73 0.67 -8.54 -11.86
N LEU A 74 1.16 -7.34 -11.57
CA LEU A 74 0.78 -6.08 -12.25
C LEU A 74 2.01 -5.20 -12.52
N PRO A 75 2.09 -4.53 -13.69
CA PRO A 75 3.18 -3.59 -13.99
C PRO A 75 3.28 -2.44 -12.97
N GLU A 76 4.51 -2.02 -12.65
CA GLU A 76 4.80 -0.87 -11.77
C GLU A 76 4.04 0.39 -12.20
N GLN A 77 3.97 0.65 -13.52
CA GLN A 77 3.30 1.83 -14.07
C GLN A 77 1.80 1.86 -13.78
N ILE A 78 1.18 0.69 -13.56
CA ILE A 78 -0.23 0.60 -13.17
C ILE A 78 -0.34 0.77 -11.66
N LEU A 79 0.49 0.06 -10.89
CA LEU A 79 0.44 0.09 -9.42
C LEU A 79 0.66 1.48 -8.81
N PHE A 80 1.48 2.32 -9.46
CA PHE A 80 1.82 3.66 -8.95
C PHE A 80 1.25 4.79 -9.80
N TRP A 81 0.37 4.51 -10.77
CA TRP A 81 -0.16 5.52 -11.70
C TRP A 81 -0.74 6.74 -10.98
N GLU A 82 -1.52 6.52 -9.92
CA GLU A 82 -2.16 7.59 -9.15
C GLU A 82 -1.21 8.31 -8.19
N ALA A 83 -0.13 7.67 -7.74
CA ALA A 83 0.88 8.34 -6.93
C ALA A 83 1.71 9.35 -7.77
N GLU A 84 1.81 9.13 -9.08
CA GLU A 84 2.61 9.95 -9.99
C GLU A 84 1.83 11.08 -10.68
N HIS A 85 0.48 11.16 -10.55
CA HIS A 85 -0.39 12.10 -11.29
C HIS A 85 -1.50 12.71 -10.43
#